data_AF-R5X156-F1
#
_entry.id   AF-R5X156-F1
#
_cell.length_a   1.000
_cell.length_b   1.000
_cell.length_c   1.000
_cell.angle_alpha   90.00
_cell.angle_beta   90.00
_cell.angle_gamma   90.00
#
_symmetry.space_group_name_H-M   'P 1'
#
loop_
_entity.id
_entity.type
_entity.pdbx_description
1 polymer ?
#
loop_
_entity_poly.entity_id
_entity_poly.type
_entity_poly.pdbx_seq_one_letter_code
_entity_poly.pdbx_strand_id
1 'polypeptide(L)'
;MGKETGFIEFERENQSKRPVEERIKDFNQIYIPMNYEKVKIQAARCMDCGVPFCTSEYGCPLGNAAPEINDLALFALGFLHPEHETLLGDLGVELDERGNVKTDEFKRTSVKGVYAAGDMRSGQSLVCKAISDGRKAARTIDLDIMGQTNLR
;
A
#
# COMPACT_ATOMS: atom_id res chain seq x y z
N MET A 1 -10.73 13.12 -22.83
CA MET A 1 -9.92 12.15 -23.61
C MET A 1 -8.46 12.48 -23.35
N GLY A 2 -7.64 11.50 -22.95
CA GLY A 2 -6.25 11.73 -22.56
C GLY A 2 -5.40 12.25 -23.72
N LYS A 3 -4.39 13.08 -23.42
CA LYS A 3 -3.42 13.55 -24.40
C LYS A 3 -2.32 12.49 -24.54
N GLU A 4 -1.99 12.07 -25.76
CA GLU A 4 -1.03 10.99 -26.04
C GLU A 4 0.35 11.25 -25.39
N THR A 5 0.81 12.50 -25.37
CA THR A 5 2.07 12.93 -24.74
C THR A 5 1.90 13.40 -23.29
N GLY A 6 0.72 13.22 -22.68
CA GLY A 6 0.40 13.76 -21.36
C GLY A 6 1.33 13.29 -20.24
N PHE A 7 1.94 12.11 -20.36
CA PHE A 7 2.91 11.60 -19.38
C PHE A 7 4.27 12.33 -19.40
N ILE A 8 4.65 12.90 -20.55
CA ILE A 8 5.86 13.72 -20.74
C ILE A 8 5.60 15.17 -20.31
N GLU A 9 4.43 15.68 -20.69
CA GLU A 9 4.12 17.11 -20.56
C GLU A 9 3.60 17.51 -19.19
N PHE A 10 2.90 16.60 -18.51
CA PHE A 10 2.44 16.84 -17.15
C PHE A 10 3.43 16.23 -16.18
N GLU A 11 3.62 16.82 -15.00
CA GLU A 11 4.35 16.20 -13.90
C GLU A 11 3.40 15.35 -13.03
N ARG A 12 3.96 14.32 -12.38
CA ARG A 12 3.20 13.47 -11.48
C ARG A 12 2.94 14.25 -10.20
N GLU A 13 1.68 14.49 -9.90
CA GLU A 13 1.27 15.09 -8.64
C GLU A 13 0.69 14.00 -7.74
N ASN A 14 1.34 13.74 -6.61
CA ASN A 14 0.81 12.83 -5.62
C ASN A 14 -0.31 13.52 -4.82
N GLN A 15 -1.27 12.73 -4.36
CA GLN A 15 -2.38 13.25 -3.58
C GLN A 15 -1.91 13.74 -2.20
N SER A 16 -2.30 14.96 -1.83
CA SER A 16 -1.95 15.53 -0.53
C SER A 16 -2.62 14.76 0.61
N LYS A 17 -1.89 14.58 1.70
CA LYS A 17 -2.37 13.91 2.91
C LYS A 17 -2.82 14.97 3.92
N ARG A 18 -3.82 14.64 4.74
CA ARG A 18 -4.24 15.49 5.86
C ARG A 18 -3.12 15.65 6.90
N PRO A 19 -3.06 16.80 7.60
CA PRO A 19 -2.08 17.02 8.67
C PRO A 19 -2.09 15.92 9.73
N VAL A 20 -0.93 15.60 10.27
CA VAL A 20 -0.78 14.51 11.26
C VAL A 20 -1.63 14.80 12.50
N GLU A 21 -1.67 16.05 12.94
CA GLU A 21 -2.35 16.54 14.14
C GLU A 21 -3.87 16.37 14.07
N GLU A 22 -4.42 16.36 12.85
CA GLU A 22 -5.84 16.08 12.60
C GLU A 22 -6.10 14.58 12.53
N ARG A 23 -5.22 13.82 11.86
CA ARG A 23 -5.35 12.37 11.66
C ARG A 23 -5.27 11.57 12.96
N ILE A 24 -4.66 12.11 14.01
CA ILE A 24 -4.61 11.46 15.33
C ILE A 24 -5.98 11.49 16.02
N LYS A 25 -6.87 12.43 15.65
CA LYS A 25 -8.15 12.66 16.33
C LYS A 25 -9.32 11.86 15.73
N ASP A 26 -9.17 11.33 14.51
CA ASP A 26 -10.22 10.60 13.80
C ASP A 26 -9.67 9.50 12.88
N PHE A 27 -10.57 8.62 12.42
CA PHE A 27 -10.25 7.55 11.44
C PHE A 27 -10.78 7.87 10.04
N ASN A 28 -10.98 9.14 9.70
CA ASN A 28 -11.49 9.53 8.38
C ASN A 28 -10.40 9.36 7.30
N GLN A 29 -10.80 9.51 6.03
CA GLN A 29 -9.91 9.36 4.88
C GLN A 29 -8.65 10.25 5.02
N ILE A 30 -7.49 9.65 4.80
CA ILE A 30 -6.16 10.30 4.96
C ILE A 30 -5.88 11.27 3.82
N TYR A 31 -6.30 10.89 2.61
CA TYR A 31 -6.03 11.64 1.38
C TYR A 31 -7.07 12.74 1.16
N ILE A 32 -6.59 13.94 0.86
CA ILE A 32 -7.44 15.07 0.49
C ILE A 32 -7.85 14.87 -0.98
N PRO A 33 -9.15 14.84 -1.31
CA PRO A 33 -9.60 14.71 -2.70
C PRO A 33 -8.97 15.78 -3.59
N MET A 34 -8.37 15.37 -4.71
CA MET A 34 -7.90 16.32 -5.71
C MET A 34 -9.08 17.02 -6.38
N ASN A 35 -8.87 18.26 -6.80
CA ASN A 35 -9.82 18.95 -7.68
C ASN A 35 -10.01 18.12 -8.97
N TYR A 36 -11.25 18.03 -9.44
CA TYR A 36 -11.64 17.34 -10.67
C TYR A 36 -10.75 17.69 -11.88
N GLU A 37 -10.35 18.95 -12.05
CA GLU A 37 -9.45 19.35 -13.15
C GLU A 37 -8.04 18.77 -13.00
N LYS A 38 -7.53 18.69 -11.77
CA LYS A 38 -6.25 18.00 -11.49
C LYS A 38 -6.37 16.51 -11.73
N VAL A 39 -7.49 15.89 -11.34
CA VAL A 39 -7.76 14.47 -11.60
C VAL A 39 -7.78 14.19 -13.10
N LYS A 40 -8.40 15.05 -13.92
CA LYS A 40 -8.36 14.92 -15.39
C LYS A 40 -6.93 15.00 -15.94
N ILE A 41 -6.11 15.93 -15.44
CA ILE A 41 -4.71 16.08 -15.87
C ILE A 41 -3.91 14.83 -15.49
N GLN A 42 -4.05 14.34 -14.24
CA GLN A 42 -3.35 13.13 -13.81
C GLN A 42 -3.85 11.89 -14.57
N ALA A 43 -5.14 11.81 -14.91
CA ALA A 43 -5.70 10.76 -15.77
C ALA A 43 -5.24 10.87 -17.24
N ALA A 44 -4.93 12.07 -17.73
CA ALA A 44 -4.37 12.27 -19.07
C ALA A 44 -2.94 11.72 -19.20
N ARG A 45 -2.27 11.39 -18.08
CA ARG A 45 -0.99 10.65 -18.08
C ARG A 45 -1.15 9.16 -18.40
N CYS A 46 -2.36 8.59 -18.43
CA CYS A 46 -2.59 7.15 -18.49
C CYS A 46 -2.20 6.45 -19.80
N MET A 47 -1.86 7.19 -20.87
CA MET A 47 -1.49 6.61 -22.18
C MET A 47 -0.03 6.12 -22.27
N ASP A 48 0.78 6.21 -21.21
CA ASP A 48 2.10 5.58 -21.18
C ASP A 48 2.49 5.17 -19.75
N CYS A 49 1.78 4.17 -19.21
CA CYS A 49 2.38 3.33 -18.18
C CYS A 49 3.65 2.77 -18.80
N GLY A 50 4.84 3.23 -18.36
CA GLY A 50 6.16 2.98 -18.93
C GLY A 50 6.60 1.50 -18.92
N VAL A 51 5.78 0.64 -19.51
CA VAL A 51 5.99 -0.77 -19.73
C VAL A 51 6.24 -0.90 -21.23
N PRO A 52 7.52 -0.89 -21.68
CA PRO A 52 7.92 -0.74 -23.09
C PRO A 52 7.45 -1.86 -24.03
N PHE A 53 6.68 -2.84 -23.53
CA PHE A 53 6.19 -3.97 -24.31
C PHE A 53 4.81 -3.70 -24.93
N CYS A 54 4.02 -2.76 -24.40
CA CYS A 54 2.63 -2.55 -24.83
C CYS A 54 2.45 -1.95 -26.24
N THR A 55 3.47 -1.30 -26.79
CA THR A 55 3.46 -0.69 -28.13
C THR A 55 4.38 -1.40 -29.12
N SER A 56 5.01 -2.51 -28.71
CA SER A 56 5.95 -3.27 -29.54
C SER A 56 5.23 -4.32 -30.42
N GLU A 57 5.94 -4.90 -31.39
CA GLU A 57 5.47 -6.04 -32.21
C GLU A 57 5.00 -7.26 -31.39
N TYR A 58 5.34 -7.33 -30.10
CA TYR A 58 5.05 -8.46 -29.23
C TYR A 58 3.71 -8.37 -28.48
N GLY A 59 2.97 -7.27 -28.66
CA GLY A 59 1.66 -7.07 -28.03
C GLY A 59 1.74 -6.91 -26.51
N CYS A 60 0.56 -6.82 -25.87
CA CYS A 60 0.45 -6.61 -24.43
C CYS A 60 1.22 -7.72 -23.67
N PRO A 61 1.99 -7.41 -22.61
CA PRO A 61 2.67 -8.42 -21.79
C PRO A 61 1.71 -9.39 -21.08
N LEU A 62 0.40 -9.15 -21.14
CA LEU A 62 -0.66 -10.06 -20.71
C LEU A 62 -1.09 -11.06 -21.80
N GLY A 63 -0.52 -10.96 -23.01
CA GLY A 63 -0.91 -11.77 -24.18
C GLY A 63 -2.14 -11.25 -24.94
N ASN A 64 -2.64 -10.06 -24.59
CA ASN A 64 -3.82 -9.49 -25.25
C ASN A 64 -3.47 -8.92 -26.62
N ALA A 65 -4.20 -9.33 -27.65
CA ALA A 65 -4.17 -8.70 -28.96
C ALA A 65 -4.86 -7.34 -28.87
N ALA A 66 -4.10 -6.25 -28.76
CA ALA A 66 -4.66 -4.93 -29.06
C ALA A 66 -4.89 -4.85 -30.57
N PRO A 67 -6.07 -4.45 -31.09
CA PRO A 67 -7.14 -3.69 -30.45
C PRO A 67 -8.43 -4.51 -30.21
N GLU A 68 -8.35 -5.68 -29.58
CA GLU A 68 -9.55 -6.45 -29.24
C GLU A 68 -10.28 -5.87 -28.02
N ILE A 69 -11.61 -5.79 -28.11
CA ILE A 69 -12.47 -5.40 -27.00
C ILE A 69 -12.45 -6.53 -25.99
N ASN A 70 -11.92 -6.24 -24.80
CA ASN A 70 -11.90 -7.18 -23.69
C ASN A 70 -13.11 -6.89 -22.79
N ASP A 71 -13.94 -7.89 -22.51
CA ASP A 71 -15.07 -7.74 -21.59
C ASP A 71 -14.62 -7.51 -20.14
N LEU A 72 -13.42 -7.97 -19.78
CA LEU A 72 -12.83 -7.84 -18.45
C LEU A 72 -11.30 -7.85 -18.52
N ALA A 73 -10.66 -6.92 -17.81
CA ALA A 73 -9.21 -6.92 -17.59
C ALA A 73 -8.90 -7.04 -16.09
N LEU A 74 -8.01 -7.97 -15.72
CA LEU A 74 -7.58 -8.20 -14.34
C LEU A 74 -6.10 -7.83 -14.17
N PHE A 75 -5.83 -6.84 -13.34
CA PHE A 75 -4.46 -6.44 -13.01
C PHE A 75 -3.99 -7.19 -11.77
N ALA A 76 -3.17 -8.23 -11.96
CA ALA A 76 -2.61 -9.08 -10.90
C ALA A 76 -1.12 -8.77 -10.65
N LEU A 77 -0.78 -7.48 -10.48
CA LEU A 77 0.60 -7.02 -10.31
C LEU A 77 1.17 -7.31 -8.91
N GLY A 78 0.30 -7.67 -7.96
CA GLY A 78 0.67 -7.91 -6.57
C GLY A 78 1.07 -6.62 -5.82
N PHE A 79 1.60 -6.82 -4.62
CA PHE A 79 2.18 -5.75 -3.80
C PHE A 79 3.61 -6.16 -3.40
N LEU A 80 4.43 -5.22 -2.92
CA LEU A 80 5.80 -5.52 -2.49
C LEU A 80 5.89 -5.52 -0.96
N HIS A 81 5.71 -4.34 -0.38
CA HIS A 81 5.83 -4.07 1.04
C HIS A 81 4.97 -2.85 1.42
N PRO A 82 4.80 -2.54 2.72
CA PRO A 82 4.17 -1.29 3.15
C PRO A 82 4.92 -0.04 2.67
N GLU A 83 4.23 1.11 2.62
CA GLU A 83 4.86 2.40 2.31
C GLU A 83 5.83 2.82 3.44
N HIS A 84 7.10 3.09 3.09
CA HIS A 84 8.16 3.36 4.07
C HIS A 84 8.22 4.82 4.52
N GLU A 85 8.06 5.77 3.60
CA GLU A 85 8.32 7.20 3.82
C GLU A 85 7.29 7.93 4.71
N THR A 86 6.36 7.19 5.31
CA THR A 86 5.24 7.78 6.05
C THR A 86 5.26 7.32 7.50
N LEU A 87 4.19 6.66 7.95
CA LEU A 87 4.03 6.13 9.29
C LEU A 87 5.24 5.32 9.74
N LEU A 88 5.80 4.48 8.87
CA LEU A 88 6.93 3.63 9.23
C LEU A 88 8.24 4.42 9.39
N GLY A 89 8.46 5.42 8.55
CA GLY A 89 9.57 6.37 8.66
C GLY A 89 9.48 7.19 9.94
N ASP A 90 8.30 7.73 10.25
CA ASP A 90 8.04 8.51 11.46
C ASP A 90 8.21 7.68 12.74
N LEU A 91 7.78 6.40 12.70
CA LEU A 91 7.91 5.48 13.83
C LEU A 91 9.34 4.95 14.00
N GLY A 92 10.15 4.92 12.94
CA GLY A 92 11.52 4.41 12.97
C GLY A 92 11.61 2.90 13.22
N VAL A 93 10.63 2.12 12.76
CA VAL A 93 10.64 0.65 12.92
C VAL A 93 11.64 0.00 11.95
N GLU A 94 12.32 -1.06 12.41
CA GLU A 94 13.18 -1.85 11.55
C GLU A 94 12.37 -2.62 10.51
N LEU A 95 12.93 -2.74 9.31
CA LEU A 95 12.36 -3.52 8.21
C LEU A 95 13.16 -4.81 8.00
N ASP A 96 12.50 -5.83 7.44
CA ASP A 96 13.17 -7.05 6.97
C ASP A 96 13.80 -6.86 5.58
N GLU A 97 14.48 -7.89 5.07
CA GLU A 97 15.12 -7.89 3.74
C GLU A 97 14.12 -7.69 2.59
N ARG A 98 12.82 -7.87 2.85
CA ARG A 98 11.72 -7.69 1.88
C ARG A 98 11.01 -6.34 2.05
N GLY A 99 11.46 -5.49 2.97
CA GLY A 99 10.87 -4.19 3.28
C GLY A 99 9.61 -4.25 4.14
N ASN A 100 9.24 -5.39 4.72
CA ASN A 100 8.12 -5.49 5.65
C ASN A 100 8.56 -5.07 7.06
N VAL A 101 7.61 -4.70 7.91
CA VAL A 101 7.90 -4.38 9.31
C VAL A 101 8.42 -5.62 10.03
N LYS A 102 9.67 -5.55 10.48
CA LYS A 102 10.33 -6.65 11.19
C LYS A 102 9.71 -6.80 12.58
N THR A 103 9.35 -8.03 12.94
CA THR A 103 8.83 -8.35 14.26
C THR A 103 9.45 -9.60 14.86
N ASP A 104 9.39 -9.70 16.19
CA ASP A 104 9.62 -10.96 16.91
C ASP A 104 8.44 -11.95 16.76
N GLU A 105 8.54 -13.11 17.42
CA GLU A 105 7.49 -14.13 17.47
C GLU A 105 6.18 -13.62 18.10
N PHE A 106 6.30 -12.66 19.02
CA PHE A 106 5.21 -12.05 19.79
C PHE A 106 4.60 -10.82 19.11
N LYS A 107 5.01 -10.50 17.87
CA LYS A 107 4.51 -9.36 17.07
C LYS A 107 5.01 -7.99 17.51
N ARG A 108 6.03 -7.93 18.35
CA ARG A 108 6.70 -6.68 18.74
C ARG A 108 7.62 -6.22 17.62
N THR A 109 7.61 -4.92 17.33
CA THR A 109 8.60 -4.30 16.43
C THR A 109 9.88 -3.94 17.19
N SER A 110 10.84 -3.30 16.53
CA SER A 110 12.02 -2.71 17.18
C SER A 110 11.67 -1.56 18.14
N VAL A 111 10.49 -0.95 17.99
CA VAL A 111 10.04 0.18 18.80
C VAL A 111 9.13 -0.32 19.93
N LYS A 112 9.49 0.00 21.17
CA LYS A 112 8.74 -0.41 22.35
C LYS A 112 7.31 0.15 22.31
N GLY A 113 6.33 -0.73 22.53
CA GLY A 113 4.91 -0.37 22.50
C GLY A 113 4.31 -0.32 21.09
N VAL A 114 5.08 -0.61 20.05
CA VAL A 114 4.62 -0.70 18.66
C VAL A 114 4.66 -2.16 18.21
N TYR A 115 3.56 -2.59 17.61
CA TYR A 115 3.33 -3.98 17.17
C TYR A 115 2.85 -3.98 15.72
N ALA A 116 3.14 -5.04 14.99
CA ALA A 116 2.69 -5.20 13.61
C ALA A 116 2.11 -6.61 13.38
N ALA A 117 1.05 -6.69 12.58
CA ALA A 117 0.33 -7.92 12.29
C ALA A 117 -0.13 -7.97 10.83
N GLY A 118 -0.36 -9.19 10.32
CA GLY A 118 -0.83 -9.42 8.96
C GLY A 118 0.19 -8.98 7.90
N ASP A 119 -0.32 -8.49 6.78
CA ASP A 119 0.48 -8.21 5.59
C ASP A 119 1.59 -7.18 5.82
N MET A 120 1.42 -6.28 6.80
CA MET A 120 2.45 -5.31 7.23
C MET A 120 3.78 -5.95 7.63
N ARG A 121 3.74 -7.19 8.17
CA ARG A 121 4.94 -7.91 8.62
C ARG A 121 5.28 -9.16 7.82
N SER A 122 4.30 -9.79 7.18
CA SER A 122 4.52 -11.05 6.45
C SER A 122 4.50 -10.91 4.93
N GLY A 123 4.11 -9.75 4.41
CA GLY A 123 3.68 -9.60 3.03
C GLY A 123 2.30 -10.24 2.79
N GLN A 124 1.82 -10.16 1.55
CA GLN A 124 0.45 -10.56 1.18
C GLN A 124 0.12 -11.98 1.61
N SER A 125 -1.00 -12.16 2.31
CA SER A 125 -1.47 -13.48 2.69
C SER A 125 -3.00 -13.57 2.79
N LEU A 126 -3.48 -14.70 3.31
CA LEU A 126 -4.90 -14.93 3.49
C LEU A 126 -5.45 -14.16 4.69
N VAL A 127 -6.72 -13.75 4.60
CA VAL A 127 -7.44 -13.06 5.67
C VAL A 127 -7.38 -13.84 7.00
N CYS A 128 -7.51 -15.17 6.95
CA CYS A 128 -7.42 -16.00 8.16
C CYS A 128 -6.04 -15.92 8.85
N LYS A 129 -4.96 -15.74 8.07
CA LYS A 129 -3.62 -15.56 8.61
C LYS A 129 -3.48 -14.18 9.26
N ALA A 130 -4.01 -13.14 8.63
CA ALA A 130 -4.04 -11.80 9.21
C ALA A 130 -4.84 -11.76 10.53
N ILE A 131 -6.00 -12.43 10.60
CA ILE A 131 -6.79 -12.57 11.83
C ILE A 131 -6.00 -13.30 12.92
N SER A 132 -5.36 -14.42 12.57
CA SER A 132 -4.53 -15.18 13.52
C SER A 132 -3.36 -14.34 14.06
N ASP A 133 -2.67 -13.59 13.19
CA ASP A 133 -1.60 -12.68 13.59
C ASP A 133 -2.11 -11.53 14.48
N GLY A 134 -3.27 -10.97 14.15
CA GLY A 134 -3.91 -9.91 14.95
C GLY A 134 -4.29 -10.39 16.35
N ARG A 135 -4.83 -11.61 16.49
CA ARG A 135 -5.13 -12.21 17.80
C ARG A 135 -3.87 -12.37 18.66
N LYS A 136 -2.76 -12.82 18.05
CA LYS A 136 -1.48 -12.94 18.73
C LYS A 136 -0.96 -11.57 19.18
N ALA A 137 -1.03 -10.56 18.30
CA ALA A 137 -0.63 -9.20 18.65
C ALA A 137 -1.46 -8.64 19.80
N ALA A 138 -2.79 -8.79 19.77
CA ALA A 138 -3.67 -8.34 20.84
C ALA A 138 -3.34 -9.00 22.19
N ARG A 139 -3.08 -10.31 22.19
CA ARG A 139 -2.64 -11.04 23.38
C ARG A 139 -1.32 -10.53 23.93
N THR A 140 -0.34 -10.26 23.06
CA THR A 140 0.95 -9.70 23.49
C THR A 140 0.81 -8.29 24.04
N ILE A 141 0.01 -7.44 23.39
CA ILE A 141 -0.26 -6.07 23.85
C ILE A 141 -0.89 -6.10 25.24
N ASP A 142 -1.89 -6.96 25.46
CA ASP A 142 -2.55 -7.13 26.75
C ASP A 142 -1.56 -7.60 27.83
N LEU A 143 -0.71 -8.59 27.52
CA LEU A 143 0.37 -9.05 28.42
C LEU A 143 1.35 -7.93 28.77
N ASP A 144 1.79 -7.15 27.78
CA ASP A 144 2.82 -6.13 27.97
C ASP A 144 2.28 -4.93 28.77
N ILE A 145 0.99 -4.63 28.65
CA ILE A 145 0.34 -3.53 29.39
C ILE A 145 -0.08 -3.99 30.80
N MET A 146 -0.68 -5.17 30.92
CA MET A 146 -1.35 -5.63 32.14
C MET A 146 -0.51 -6.57 33.00
N GLY A 147 0.58 -7.14 32.46
CA GLY A 147 1.42 -8.16 33.10
C GLY A 147 0.81 -9.57 33.13
N GLN A 148 -0.47 -9.71 32.76
CA GLN A 148 -1.21 -10.96 32.64
C GLN A 148 -2.24 -10.83 31.52
N THR A 149 -2.70 -11.95 30.94
CA THR A 149 -3.73 -11.93 29.90
C THR A 149 -4.72 -13.06 30.06
N ASN A 150 -5.99 -12.78 29.76
CA ASN A 150 -7.04 -13.78 29.61
C ASN A 150 -7.35 -14.08 28.13
N LEU A 151 -6.62 -13.45 27.20
CA LEU A 151 -6.80 -13.65 25.77
C LEU A 151 -6.15 -14.97 25.34
N ARG A 152 -6.91 -15.75 24.56
CA ARG A 152 -6.49 -17.02 23.95
C ARG A 152 -5.88 -16.81 22.57
#